data_AF-A0A134A5P1-F1
#
_entry.id   AF-A0A134A5P1-F1
#
_cell.length_a   1.000
_cell.length_b   1.000
_cell.length_c   1.000
_cell.angle_alpha   90.00
_cell.angle_beta   90.00
_cell.angle_gamma   90.00
#
_symmetry.space_group_name_H-M   'P 1'
#
loop_
_entity.id
_entity.type
_entity.pdbx_description
1 polymer ?
#
loop_
_entity_poly.entity_id
_entity_poly.type
_entity_poly.pdbx_seq_one_letter_code
_entity_poly.pdbx_strand_id
1 'polypeptide(L)'
;MGKEAKGSVTAVDGGAAADGDCGREGLASGAARASVGAVGAGVRSRAGAADEDARRKVRGTLLTLAGGTLWGLNGTLSKLLMGSYAVDPLWMVCVRELTACWLFLAMAGLGSPGRLGGLLRDRRSLRGVVGVAFGSILLSQVAYLEAIDWTNSATATVLQSLNVVIVMLVVCVHGRRRPRRRELAGVVLAFGGTYLVATGGNPAALSLPPEGLGWGLACAVAATILAIQPLELIRRWGNFAVNGLAFLVSGVALSLAYRPWEHMPALDGAGWVMVAASVVLGTFGAYALYLQGIKEVGSVRGSMLGTVEPVVATLSSVLWLGVVFGPAELAGFAMIIAMVFLTA
;
A
#
# COMPACT_ATOMS: atom_id res chain seq x y z
N MET A 1 76.68 -45.76 13.77
CA MET A 1 76.25 -47.01 14.43
C MET A 1 75.21 -47.67 13.53
N GLY A 2 75.53 -48.86 13.00
CA GLY A 2 74.62 -49.82 12.33
C GLY A 2 74.15 -49.44 10.92
N LYS A 3 74.85 -49.85 9.85
CA LYS A 3 74.68 -51.10 9.05
C LYS A 3 73.48 -51.02 8.08
N GLU A 4 73.74 -50.88 6.78
CA GLU A 4 73.86 -51.97 5.76
C GLU A 4 72.49 -52.58 5.39
N ALA A 5 72.16 -53.00 4.18
CA ALA A 5 72.69 -52.91 2.82
C ALA A 5 71.68 -53.65 1.91
N LYS A 6 71.75 -53.41 0.59
CA LYS A 6 71.23 -54.26 -0.53
C LYS A 6 69.69 -54.33 -0.66
N GLY A 7 69.12 -54.42 -1.85
CA GLY A 7 69.67 -54.61 -3.19
C GLY A 7 68.57 -54.44 -4.24
N SER A 8 68.97 -54.16 -5.48
CA SER A 8 68.13 -54.12 -6.67
C SER A 8 67.66 -55.51 -7.08
N VAL A 9 66.43 -55.65 -7.57
CA VAL A 9 66.11 -56.56 -8.69
C VAL A 9 65.02 -55.93 -9.57
N THR A 10 65.31 -55.99 -10.85
CA THR A 10 64.60 -55.60 -12.06
C THR A 10 63.50 -56.57 -12.49
N ALA A 11 62.57 -56.05 -13.30
CA ALA A 11 61.84 -56.73 -14.38
C ALA A 11 60.68 -57.63 -13.91
N VAL A 12 59.59 -57.85 -14.65
CA VAL A 12 59.43 -58.02 -16.10
C VAL A 12 57.96 -57.69 -16.46
N ASP A 13 57.79 -56.97 -17.56
CA ASP A 13 56.57 -56.87 -18.37
C ASP A 13 56.19 -58.24 -18.96
N GLY A 14 54.92 -58.64 -18.91
CA GLY A 14 54.45 -59.77 -19.70
C GLY A 14 52.99 -60.16 -19.54
N GLY A 15 52.21 -59.95 -20.61
CA GLY A 15 51.01 -60.73 -20.98
C GLY A 15 49.70 -60.30 -20.31
N ALA A 16 48.84 -59.50 -20.94
CA ALA A 16 47.87 -59.90 -21.98
C ALA A 16 46.70 -60.77 -21.49
N ALA A 17 45.50 -60.18 -21.63
CA ALA A 17 44.19 -60.78 -21.98
C ALA A 17 43.07 -60.68 -20.93
N ALA A 18 41.96 -60.05 -21.37
CA ALA A 18 40.58 -60.08 -20.85
C ALA A 18 40.37 -59.52 -19.43
N ASP A 19 39.53 -58.53 -19.17
CA ASP A 19 38.12 -58.46 -19.53
C ASP A 19 37.66 -57.05 -19.90
N GLY A 20 36.88 -56.99 -20.97
CA GLY A 20 36.06 -55.84 -21.31
C GLY A 20 34.83 -55.74 -20.42
N ASP A 21 34.29 -54.52 -20.41
CA ASP A 21 32.86 -54.19 -20.25
C ASP A 21 32.29 -53.83 -18.87
N CYS A 22 33.03 -53.89 -17.76
CA CYS A 22 32.47 -53.46 -16.46
C CYS A 22 32.52 -51.93 -16.20
N GLY A 23 33.19 -51.16 -17.07
CA GLY A 23 33.46 -49.73 -16.83
C GLY A 23 32.45 -48.74 -17.42
N ARG A 24 31.73 -49.10 -18.48
CA ARG A 24 30.89 -48.14 -19.24
C ARG A 24 29.45 -48.02 -18.75
N GLU A 25 28.87 -49.09 -18.21
CA GLU A 25 27.49 -49.07 -17.70
C GLU A 25 27.37 -48.31 -16.36
N GLY A 26 28.39 -48.38 -15.50
CA GLY A 26 28.41 -47.67 -14.22
C GLY A 26 28.48 -46.14 -14.37
N LEU A 27 29.22 -45.64 -15.37
CA LEU A 27 29.36 -44.20 -15.65
C LEU A 27 28.09 -43.60 -16.26
N ALA A 28 27.40 -44.33 -17.16
CA ALA A 28 26.14 -43.89 -17.74
C ALA A 28 24.99 -43.88 -16.71
N SER A 29 24.93 -44.88 -15.82
CA SER A 29 23.94 -44.98 -14.74
C SER A 29 24.12 -43.89 -13.66
N GLY A 30 25.38 -43.55 -13.32
CA GLY A 30 25.71 -42.46 -12.40
C GLY A 30 25.34 -41.08 -12.95
N ALA A 31 25.62 -40.81 -14.23
CA ALA A 31 25.27 -39.56 -14.90
C ALA A 31 23.74 -39.39 -15.04
N ALA A 32 23.01 -40.46 -15.38
CA ALA A 32 21.55 -40.45 -15.44
C ALA A 32 20.93 -40.18 -14.06
N ARG A 33 21.39 -40.84 -12.98
CA ARG A 33 20.91 -40.59 -11.62
C ARG A 33 21.24 -39.17 -11.12
N ALA A 34 22.41 -38.64 -11.45
CA ALA A 34 22.79 -37.26 -11.12
C ALA A 34 21.90 -36.22 -11.85
N SER A 35 21.58 -36.47 -13.12
CA SER A 35 20.71 -35.60 -13.92
C SER A 35 19.25 -35.61 -13.40
N VAL A 36 18.72 -36.78 -13.02
CA VAL A 36 17.37 -36.91 -12.44
C VAL A 36 17.29 -36.27 -11.05
N GLY A 37 18.36 -36.39 -10.24
CA GLY A 37 18.48 -35.71 -8.94
C GLY A 37 18.51 -34.19 -9.05
N ALA A 38 19.25 -33.66 -10.02
CA ALA A 38 19.33 -32.22 -10.30
C ALA A 38 17.99 -31.65 -10.83
N VAL A 39 17.31 -32.39 -11.71
CA VAL A 39 15.97 -32.03 -12.20
C VAL A 39 14.94 -32.08 -11.07
N GLY A 40 14.96 -33.11 -10.22
CA GLY A 40 14.05 -33.22 -9.07
C GLY A 40 14.30 -32.18 -7.96
N ALA A 41 15.55 -31.72 -7.78
CA ALA A 41 15.88 -30.60 -6.90
C ALA A 41 15.41 -29.27 -7.48
N GLY A 42 15.58 -29.05 -8.79
CA GLY A 42 15.08 -27.87 -9.50
C GLY A 42 13.54 -27.76 -9.50
N VAL A 43 12.82 -28.89 -9.64
CA VAL A 43 11.36 -28.93 -9.57
C VAL A 43 10.86 -28.67 -8.14
N ARG A 44 11.50 -29.24 -7.11
CA ARG A 44 11.16 -28.99 -5.70
C ARG A 44 11.45 -27.54 -5.27
N SER A 45 12.56 -26.97 -5.73
CA SER A 45 12.89 -25.55 -5.50
C SER A 45 11.90 -24.61 -6.20
N ARG A 46 11.47 -24.92 -7.43
CA ARG A 46 10.43 -24.16 -8.14
C ARG A 46 9.05 -24.29 -7.51
N ALA A 47 8.69 -25.48 -7.02
CA ALA A 47 7.42 -25.69 -6.31
C ALA A 47 7.39 -24.92 -4.97
N GLY A 48 8.49 -24.93 -4.21
CA GLY A 48 8.62 -24.14 -2.98
C GLY A 48 8.57 -22.63 -3.24
N ALA A 49 9.26 -22.14 -4.28
CA ALA A 49 9.20 -20.73 -4.66
C ALA A 49 7.81 -20.28 -5.12
N ALA A 50 7.08 -21.14 -5.84
CA ALA A 50 5.70 -20.85 -6.27
C ALA A 50 4.73 -20.81 -5.08
N ASP A 51 4.90 -21.67 -4.08
CA ASP A 51 4.08 -21.70 -2.87
C ASP A 51 4.36 -20.48 -1.95
N GLU A 52 5.63 -20.08 -1.83
CA GLU A 52 5.99 -18.84 -1.11
C GLU A 52 5.42 -17.59 -1.79
N ASP A 53 5.47 -17.53 -3.13
CA ASP A 53 4.87 -16.44 -3.91
C ASP A 53 3.33 -16.40 -3.77
N ALA A 54 2.68 -17.57 -3.74
CA ALA A 54 1.24 -17.67 -3.51
C ALA A 54 0.87 -17.19 -2.10
N ARG A 55 1.59 -17.67 -1.07
CA ARG A 55 1.37 -17.27 0.33
C ARG A 55 1.60 -15.77 0.55
N ARG A 56 2.64 -15.22 -0.09
CA ARG A 56 2.91 -13.77 -0.08
C ARG A 56 1.79 -12.97 -0.73
N LYS A 57 1.26 -13.42 -1.86
CA LYS A 57 0.11 -12.76 -2.52
C LYS A 57 -1.15 -12.81 -1.65
N VAL A 58 -1.46 -13.96 -1.04
CA VAL A 58 -2.62 -14.08 -0.13
C VAL A 58 -2.47 -13.15 1.07
N ARG A 59 -1.28 -13.14 1.70
CA ARG A 59 -0.99 -12.23 2.82
C ARG A 59 -1.17 -10.77 2.39
N GLY A 60 -0.55 -10.37 1.29
CA GLY A 60 -0.68 -9.02 0.78
C GLY A 60 -2.14 -8.62 0.47
N THR A 61 -2.95 -9.55 -0.03
CA THR A 61 -4.38 -9.33 -0.24
C THR A 61 -5.11 -9.05 1.07
N LEU A 62 -4.92 -9.90 2.09
CA LEU A 62 -5.56 -9.74 3.40
C LEU A 62 -5.13 -8.43 4.08
N LEU A 63 -3.84 -8.08 4.00
CA LEU A 63 -3.33 -6.83 4.55
C LEU A 63 -3.93 -5.61 3.86
N THR A 64 -4.08 -5.65 2.53
CA THR A 64 -4.67 -4.53 1.77
C THR A 64 -6.15 -4.36 2.12
N LEU A 65 -6.91 -5.45 2.20
CA LEU A 65 -8.33 -5.42 2.57
C LEU A 65 -8.55 -4.94 4.01
N ALA A 66 -7.69 -5.38 4.94
CA ALA A 66 -7.73 -4.92 6.31
C ALA A 66 -7.41 -3.42 6.40
N GLY A 67 -6.38 -2.96 5.68
CA GLY A 67 -6.03 -1.54 5.60
C GLY A 67 -7.17 -0.67 5.06
N GLY A 68 -7.76 -1.06 3.93
CA GLY A 68 -8.90 -0.33 3.33
C GLY A 68 -10.15 -0.32 4.23
N THR A 69 -10.43 -1.43 4.92
CA THR A 69 -11.53 -1.48 5.90
C THR A 69 -11.30 -0.51 7.05
N LEU A 70 -10.08 -0.48 7.60
CA LEU A 70 -9.73 0.44 8.69
C LEU A 70 -9.83 1.90 8.24
N TRP A 71 -9.40 2.23 7.02
CA TRP A 71 -9.57 3.58 6.48
C TRP A 71 -11.04 3.97 6.32
N GLY A 72 -11.88 3.10 5.76
CA GLY A 72 -13.31 3.39 5.58
C GLY A 72 -14.04 3.63 6.91
N LEU A 73 -13.77 2.79 7.92
CA LEU A 73 -14.31 3.00 9.29
C LEU A 73 -13.78 4.30 9.90
N ASN A 74 -12.50 4.56 9.70
CA ASN A 74 -11.86 5.76 10.22
C ASN A 74 -12.40 7.04 9.57
N GLY A 75 -12.75 7.04 8.29
CA GLY A 75 -13.39 8.19 7.65
C GLY A 75 -14.70 8.55 8.33
N THR A 76 -15.51 7.55 8.66
CA THR A 76 -16.80 7.73 9.36
C THR A 76 -16.59 8.15 10.80
N LEU A 77 -15.60 7.57 11.50
CA LEU A 77 -15.20 7.99 12.84
C LEU A 77 -14.72 9.45 12.87
N SER A 78 -13.99 9.87 11.83
CA SER A 78 -13.51 11.25 11.71
C SER A 78 -14.68 12.21 11.48
N LYS A 79 -15.65 11.83 10.64
CA LYS A 79 -16.87 12.62 10.46
C LYS A 79 -17.70 12.73 11.74
N LEU A 80 -17.76 11.68 12.55
CA LEU A 80 -18.38 11.73 13.88
C LEU A 80 -17.68 12.71 14.82
N LEU A 81 -16.34 12.73 14.84
CA LEU A 81 -15.57 13.69 15.65
C LEU A 81 -15.80 15.14 15.19
N MET A 82 -15.79 15.38 13.87
CA MET A 82 -16.08 16.70 13.29
C MET A 82 -17.50 17.15 13.59
N GLY A 83 -18.49 16.27 13.44
CA GLY A 83 -19.90 16.59 13.66
C GLY A 83 -20.28 16.77 15.12
N SER A 84 -19.88 15.83 15.99
CA SER A 84 -20.33 15.81 17.39
C SER A 84 -19.50 16.68 18.32
N TYR A 85 -18.22 16.92 18.00
CA TYR A 85 -17.29 17.67 18.84
C TYR A 85 -16.74 18.93 18.17
N ALA A 86 -17.23 19.27 16.96
CA ALA A 86 -16.73 20.40 16.17
C ALA A 86 -15.20 20.37 16.00
N VAL A 87 -14.62 19.18 15.88
CA VAL A 87 -13.18 19.01 15.72
C VAL A 87 -12.78 19.50 14.34
N ASP A 88 -11.88 20.46 14.30
CA ASP A 88 -11.31 20.98 13.06
C ASP A 88 -10.53 19.87 12.29
N PRO A 89 -10.74 19.74 10.96
CA PRO A 89 -10.03 18.77 10.14
C PRO A 89 -8.50 18.87 10.23
N LEU A 90 -7.94 20.07 10.21
CA LEU A 90 -6.50 20.32 10.27
C LEU A 90 -5.93 20.02 11.65
N TRP A 91 -6.68 20.31 12.72
CA TRP A 91 -6.31 19.86 14.06
C TRP A 91 -6.18 18.34 14.10
N MET A 92 -7.18 17.64 13.52
CA MET A 92 -7.20 16.19 13.48
C MET A 92 -6.04 15.62 12.65
N VAL A 93 -5.67 16.25 11.53
CA VAL A 93 -4.45 15.89 10.79
C VAL A 93 -3.21 16.03 11.67
N CYS A 94 -3.02 17.19 12.32
CA CYS A 94 -1.84 17.44 13.16
C CYS A 94 -1.66 16.36 14.24
N VAL A 95 -2.74 16.07 14.98
CA VAL A 95 -2.71 15.06 16.05
C VAL A 95 -2.41 13.69 15.47
N ARG A 96 -3.09 13.29 14.38
CA ARG A 96 -2.88 11.99 13.74
C ARG A 96 -1.46 11.79 13.24
N GLU A 97 -0.90 12.79 12.57
CA GLU A 97 0.43 12.68 11.99
C GLU A 97 1.52 12.65 13.06
N LEU A 98 1.45 13.56 14.05
CA LEU A 98 2.45 13.61 15.13
C LEU A 98 2.40 12.37 16.02
N THR A 99 1.21 11.83 16.30
CA THR A 99 1.10 10.63 17.13
C THR A 99 1.48 9.36 16.35
N ALA A 100 1.02 9.22 15.11
CA ALA A 100 1.37 8.08 14.27
C ALA A 100 2.86 8.04 13.92
N CYS A 101 3.54 9.19 13.78
CA CYS A 101 4.97 9.21 13.49
C CYS A 101 5.78 8.52 14.59
N TRP A 102 5.45 8.76 15.87
CA TRP A 102 6.13 8.12 16.98
C TRP A 102 5.86 6.61 17.04
N LEU A 103 4.63 6.17 16.74
CA LEU A 103 4.32 4.73 16.64
C LEU A 103 5.12 4.07 15.51
N PHE A 104 5.20 4.70 14.34
CA PHE A 104 6.00 4.20 13.22
C PHE A 104 7.50 4.17 13.54
N LEU A 105 8.04 5.22 14.15
CA LEU A 105 9.45 5.31 14.52
C LEU A 105 9.81 4.33 15.64
N ALA A 106 8.93 4.10 16.62
CA ALA A 106 9.12 3.08 17.65
C ALA A 106 9.22 1.68 17.02
N MET A 107 8.28 1.34 16.12
CA MET A 107 8.32 0.05 15.41
C MET A 107 9.54 -0.07 14.49
N ALA A 108 9.98 1.02 13.87
CA ALA A 108 11.20 1.03 13.05
C ALA A 108 12.45 0.84 13.91
N GLY A 109 12.54 1.48 15.07
CA GLY A 109 13.65 1.38 16.00
C GLY A 109 13.77 0.00 16.65
N LEU A 110 12.64 -0.62 17.00
CA LEU A 110 12.62 -1.95 17.60
C LEU A 110 12.80 -3.07 16.56
N GLY A 111 12.16 -2.95 15.39
CA GLY A 111 12.15 -4.01 14.38
C GLY A 111 13.26 -3.94 13.33
N SER A 112 13.78 -2.75 13.03
CA SER A 112 14.79 -2.57 11.98
C SER A 112 15.68 -1.33 12.23
N PRO A 113 16.37 -1.24 13.38
CA PRO A 113 17.16 -0.06 13.75
C PRO A 113 18.22 0.29 12.71
N GLY A 114 18.84 -0.72 12.07
CA GLY A 114 19.83 -0.51 11.01
C GLY A 114 19.25 0.17 9.77
N ARG A 115 17.99 -0.11 9.40
CA ARG A 115 17.32 0.54 8.26
C ARG A 115 16.97 1.99 8.57
N LEU A 116 16.46 2.26 9.77
CA LEU A 116 16.18 3.62 10.22
C LEU A 116 17.47 4.45 10.29
N GLY A 117 18.51 3.91 10.95
CA GLY A 117 19.80 4.57 11.07
C GLY A 117 20.53 4.76 9.73
N GLY A 118 20.32 3.87 8.76
CA GLY A 118 20.85 4.03 7.40
C GLY A 118 20.08 5.09 6.61
N LEU A 119 18.75 5.13 6.71
CA LEU A 119 17.91 6.15 6.09
C LEU A 119 18.29 7.55 6.57
N LEU A 120 18.52 7.73 7.88
CA LEU A 120 18.95 8.99 8.47
C LEU A 120 20.33 9.47 7.99
N ARG A 121 21.19 8.56 7.52
CA ARG A 121 22.51 8.88 6.97
C ARG A 121 22.48 9.16 5.46
N ASP A 122 21.51 8.61 4.74
CA ASP A 122 21.36 8.81 3.30
C ASP A 122 20.60 10.11 2.96
N ARG A 123 21.35 11.19 2.73
CA ARG A 123 20.80 12.50 2.36
C ARG A 123 19.93 12.49 1.10
N ARG A 124 20.18 11.59 0.14
CA ARG A 124 19.34 11.49 -1.07
C ARG A 124 17.98 10.88 -0.71
N SER A 125 17.99 9.82 0.09
CA SER A 125 16.76 9.20 0.56
C SER A 125 15.97 10.13 1.48
N LEU A 126 16.62 10.92 2.34
CA LEU A 126 15.94 11.92 3.17
C LEU A 126 15.22 12.99 2.34
N ARG A 127 15.81 13.49 1.25
CA ARG A 127 15.11 14.39 0.32
C ARG A 127 13.90 13.72 -0.31
N GLY A 128 14.01 12.44 -0.63
CA GLY A 128 12.88 11.62 -1.09
C GLY A 128 11.76 11.53 -0.03
N VAL A 129 12.12 11.32 1.24
CA VAL A 129 11.17 11.31 2.37
C VAL A 129 10.46 12.65 2.51
N VAL A 130 11.17 13.78 2.39
CA VAL A 130 10.54 15.11 2.40
C VAL A 130 9.54 15.25 1.25
N GLY A 131 9.90 14.78 0.05
CA GLY A 131 8.95 14.72 -1.06
C GLY A 131 7.72 13.87 -0.75
N VAL A 132 7.88 12.72 -0.08
CA VAL A 132 6.76 11.86 0.32
C VAL A 132 5.90 12.53 1.39
N ALA A 133 6.53 13.21 2.36
CA ALA A 133 5.86 13.93 3.42
C ALA A 133 4.89 14.98 2.87
N PHE A 134 5.35 15.87 1.99
CA PHE A 134 4.50 16.92 1.45
C PHE A 134 3.60 16.45 0.29
N GLY A 135 4.16 15.66 -0.63
CA GLY A 135 3.45 15.26 -1.86
C GLY A 135 2.43 14.16 -1.66
N SER A 136 2.72 13.19 -0.78
CA SER A 136 1.82 12.07 -0.50
C SER A 136 1.06 12.29 0.80
N ILE A 137 1.77 12.32 1.93
CA ILE A 137 1.16 12.20 3.27
C ILE A 137 0.34 13.43 3.65
N LEU A 138 0.95 14.62 3.63
CA LEU A 138 0.28 15.86 4.02
C LEU A 138 -0.93 16.12 3.15
N LEU A 139 -0.71 16.05 1.82
CA LEU A 139 -1.77 16.30 0.85
C LEU A 139 -2.89 15.27 1.00
N SER A 140 -2.58 13.98 1.19
CA SER A 140 -3.62 12.96 1.33
C SER A 140 -4.40 13.13 2.62
N GLN A 141 -3.73 13.43 3.73
CA GLN A 141 -4.38 13.60 5.03
C GLN A 141 -5.29 14.82 5.06
N VAL A 142 -4.80 15.98 4.61
CA VAL A 142 -5.57 17.22 4.55
C VAL A 142 -6.74 17.06 3.57
N ALA A 143 -6.47 16.65 2.32
CA ALA A 143 -7.53 16.54 1.33
C ALA A 143 -8.60 15.51 1.71
N TYR A 144 -8.21 14.42 2.38
CA TYR A 144 -9.17 13.41 2.85
C TYR A 144 -10.08 13.96 3.96
N LEU A 145 -9.51 14.55 5.02
CA LEU A 145 -10.32 15.04 6.14
C LEU A 145 -11.16 16.26 5.75
N GLU A 146 -10.64 17.17 4.92
CA GLU A 146 -11.40 18.28 4.35
C GLU A 146 -12.55 17.78 3.46
N ALA A 147 -12.30 16.81 2.57
CA ALA A 147 -13.37 16.25 1.73
C ALA A 147 -14.48 15.62 2.58
N ILE A 148 -14.11 14.93 3.67
CA ILE A 148 -15.07 14.34 4.61
C ILE A 148 -15.87 15.42 5.32
N ASP A 149 -15.21 16.49 5.77
CA ASP A 149 -15.84 17.58 6.50
C ASP A 149 -16.87 18.33 5.63
N TRP A 150 -16.51 18.68 4.40
CA TRP A 150 -17.42 19.32 3.45
C TRP A 150 -18.52 18.38 2.92
N THR A 151 -18.29 17.07 2.94
CA THR A 151 -19.25 16.08 2.41
C THR A 151 -19.60 15.04 3.49
N ASN A 152 -19.25 13.79 3.25
CA ASN A 152 -19.33 12.67 4.18
C ASN A 152 -18.26 11.63 3.80
N SER A 153 -18.02 10.68 4.70
CA SER A 153 -17.03 9.61 4.55
C SER A 153 -17.22 8.81 3.24
N ALA A 154 -18.45 8.41 2.92
CA ALA A 154 -18.75 7.64 1.71
C ALA A 154 -18.45 8.42 0.42
N THR A 155 -18.88 9.68 0.36
CA THR A 155 -18.70 10.53 -0.81
C THR A 155 -17.22 10.84 -1.04
N ALA A 156 -16.49 11.20 0.03
CA ALA A 156 -15.07 11.48 -0.06
C ALA A 156 -14.26 10.28 -0.56
N THR A 157 -14.54 9.08 -0.04
CA THR A 157 -13.84 7.83 -0.44
C THR A 157 -14.20 7.38 -1.86
N VAL A 158 -15.44 7.61 -2.30
CA VAL A 158 -15.85 7.38 -3.68
C VAL A 158 -15.14 8.33 -4.64
N LEU A 159 -15.08 9.64 -4.33
CA LEU A 159 -14.32 10.60 -5.13
C LEU A 159 -12.82 10.26 -5.13
N GLN A 160 -12.27 9.82 -4.00
CA GLN A 160 -10.88 9.37 -3.91
C GLN A 160 -10.60 8.17 -4.83
N SER A 161 -11.57 7.28 -5.05
CA SER A 161 -11.42 6.10 -5.93
C SER A 161 -11.19 6.45 -7.41
N LEU A 162 -11.36 7.72 -7.79
CA LEU A 162 -10.91 8.25 -9.08
C LEU A 162 -9.39 8.16 -9.27
N ASN A 163 -8.63 7.97 -8.18
CA ASN A 163 -7.20 7.73 -8.20
C ASN A 163 -6.81 6.58 -9.14
N VAL A 164 -7.67 5.56 -9.33
CA VAL A 164 -7.41 4.41 -10.22
C VAL A 164 -7.32 4.86 -11.67
N VAL A 165 -8.20 5.75 -12.12
CA VAL A 165 -8.13 6.34 -13.46
C VAL A 165 -6.88 7.19 -13.62
N ILE A 166 -6.54 8.00 -12.62
CA ILE A 166 -5.35 8.84 -12.66
C ILE A 166 -4.08 7.97 -12.74
N VAL A 167 -3.97 6.92 -11.91
CA VAL A 167 -2.86 5.94 -11.95
C VAL A 167 -2.79 5.27 -13.32
N MET A 168 -3.92 4.83 -13.87
CA MET A 168 -3.98 4.23 -15.21
C MET A 168 -3.48 5.19 -16.29
N LEU A 169 -3.87 6.47 -16.23
CA LEU A 169 -3.45 7.50 -17.19
C LEU A 169 -1.94 7.72 -17.09
N VAL A 170 -1.42 7.85 -15.87
CA VAL A 170 0.03 7.98 -15.61
C VAL A 170 0.79 6.79 -16.21
N VAL A 171 0.32 5.56 -15.99
CA VAL A 171 0.95 4.35 -16.54
C VAL A 171 0.88 4.32 -18.07
N CYS A 172 -0.23 4.75 -18.68
CA CYS A 172 -0.36 4.80 -20.14
C CYS A 172 0.63 5.80 -20.76
N VAL A 173 0.77 6.98 -20.17
CA VAL A 173 1.71 8.02 -20.61
C VAL A 173 3.15 7.54 -20.49
N HIS A 174 3.55 7.00 -19.33
CA HIS A 174 4.92 6.51 -19.12
C HIS A 174 5.25 5.30 -19.99
N GLY A 175 4.29 4.40 -20.20
CA GLY A 175 4.43 3.24 -21.07
C GLY A 175 4.29 3.55 -22.56
N ARG A 176 4.05 4.82 -22.95
CA ARG A 176 3.74 5.25 -24.32
C ARG A 176 2.70 4.36 -25.02
N ARG A 177 1.71 3.88 -24.25
CA ARG A 177 0.64 3.01 -24.73
C ARG A 177 -0.68 3.77 -24.76
N ARG A 178 -1.54 3.43 -25.72
CA ARG A 178 -2.92 3.94 -25.74
C ARG A 178 -3.78 3.21 -24.70
N PRO A 179 -4.76 3.89 -24.08
CA PRO A 179 -5.73 3.23 -23.22
C PRO A 179 -6.49 2.16 -23.98
N ARG A 180 -6.71 1.02 -23.34
CA ARG A 180 -7.53 -0.08 -23.83
C ARG A 180 -9.01 0.33 -23.82
N ARG A 181 -9.85 -0.36 -24.57
CA ARG A 181 -11.30 -0.09 -24.61
C ARG A 181 -11.94 -0.17 -23.21
N ARG A 182 -11.50 -1.11 -22.38
CA ARG A 182 -11.96 -1.28 -20.99
C ARG A 182 -11.56 -0.10 -20.12
N GLU A 183 -10.33 0.39 -20.29
CA GLU A 183 -9.80 1.57 -19.61
C GLU A 183 -10.61 2.83 -19.99
N LEU A 184 -10.95 3.01 -21.27
CA LEU A 184 -11.78 4.13 -21.73
C LEU A 184 -13.22 4.07 -21.18
N ALA A 185 -13.82 2.88 -21.17
CA ALA A 185 -15.13 2.68 -20.55
C ALA A 185 -15.10 2.99 -19.04
N GLY A 186 -14.01 2.63 -18.36
CA GLY A 186 -13.76 3.01 -16.97
C GLY A 186 -13.75 4.53 -16.79
N VAL A 187 -13.04 5.27 -17.64
CA VAL A 187 -13.03 6.74 -17.61
C VAL A 187 -14.45 7.32 -17.74
N VAL A 188 -15.28 6.78 -18.64
CA VAL A 188 -16.67 7.23 -18.79
C VAL A 188 -17.49 6.97 -17.52
N LEU A 189 -17.34 5.78 -16.92
CA LEU A 189 -17.99 5.44 -15.65
C LEU A 189 -17.53 6.35 -14.51
N ALA A 190 -16.25 6.70 -14.47
CA ALA A 190 -15.67 7.60 -13.48
C ALA A 190 -16.33 8.97 -13.54
N PHE A 191 -16.31 9.62 -14.72
CA PHE A 191 -16.89 10.94 -14.90
C PHE A 191 -18.40 10.94 -14.74
N GLY A 192 -19.10 9.93 -15.27
CA GLY A 192 -20.54 9.79 -15.11
C GLY A 192 -20.94 9.60 -13.65
N GLY A 193 -20.20 8.77 -12.91
CA GLY A 193 -20.46 8.55 -11.48
C GLY A 193 -20.15 9.79 -10.64
N THR A 194 -19.05 10.49 -10.90
CA THR A 194 -18.73 11.76 -10.23
C THR A 194 -19.78 12.82 -10.52
N TYR A 195 -20.27 12.90 -11.75
CA TYR A 195 -21.34 13.81 -12.13
C TYR A 195 -22.64 13.53 -11.36
N LEU A 196 -23.06 12.25 -11.30
CA LEU A 196 -24.25 11.82 -10.56
C LEU A 196 -24.14 12.15 -9.06
N VAL A 197 -22.98 11.89 -8.47
CA VAL A 197 -22.69 12.21 -7.06
C VAL A 197 -22.68 13.72 -6.83
N ALA A 198 -22.04 14.50 -7.70
CA ALA A 198 -21.94 15.94 -7.55
C ALA A 198 -23.28 16.67 -7.73
N THR A 199 -24.16 16.17 -8.60
CA THR A 199 -25.44 16.83 -8.96
C THR A 199 -26.65 16.24 -8.25
N GLY A 200 -26.50 15.10 -7.56
CA GLY A 200 -27.63 14.34 -7.02
C GLY A 200 -28.64 13.92 -8.10
N GLY A 201 -28.22 13.89 -9.37
CA GLY A 201 -29.08 13.60 -10.53
C GLY A 201 -29.82 14.81 -11.10
N ASN A 202 -29.63 16.02 -10.57
CA ASN A 202 -30.21 17.25 -11.12
C ASN A 202 -29.14 18.09 -11.86
N PRO A 203 -29.15 18.15 -13.20
CA PRO A 203 -28.18 18.93 -13.97
C PRO A 203 -28.15 20.43 -13.68
N ALA A 204 -29.22 20.98 -13.09
CA ALA A 204 -29.35 22.41 -12.81
C ALA A 204 -28.76 22.83 -11.46
N ALA A 205 -28.34 21.89 -10.62
CA ALA A 205 -27.83 22.17 -9.28
C ALA A 205 -26.67 21.24 -8.89
N LEU A 206 -25.73 21.78 -8.12
CA LEU A 206 -24.74 20.98 -7.40
C LEU A 206 -25.33 20.59 -6.05
N SER A 207 -25.43 19.29 -5.79
CA SER A 207 -25.81 18.75 -4.47
C SER A 207 -24.64 18.77 -3.50
N LEU A 208 -23.40 18.67 -4.02
CA LEU A 208 -22.20 18.81 -3.21
C LEU A 208 -21.70 20.25 -3.19
N PRO A 209 -21.19 20.74 -2.05
CA PRO A 209 -20.47 22.00 -2.01
C PRO A 209 -19.23 21.93 -2.93
N PRO A 210 -18.92 23.00 -3.69
CA PRO A 210 -17.75 23.04 -4.58
C PRO A 210 -16.44 22.70 -3.88
N GLU A 211 -16.30 23.12 -2.61
CA GLU A 211 -15.16 22.84 -1.75
C GLU A 211 -15.00 21.34 -1.51
N GLY A 212 -16.11 20.64 -1.23
CA GLY A 212 -16.13 19.20 -1.02
C GLY A 212 -15.75 18.42 -2.28
N LEU A 213 -16.22 18.86 -3.46
CA LEU A 213 -15.80 18.28 -4.73
C LEU A 213 -14.31 18.56 -5.00
N GLY A 214 -13.85 19.79 -4.76
CA GLY A 214 -12.46 20.19 -4.93
C GLY A 214 -11.50 19.37 -4.07
N TRP A 215 -11.79 19.24 -2.78
CA TRP A 215 -11.02 18.42 -1.86
C TRP A 215 -11.11 16.92 -2.17
N GLY A 216 -12.27 16.42 -2.60
CA GLY A 216 -12.42 15.03 -3.04
C GLY A 216 -11.54 14.69 -4.25
N LEU A 217 -11.47 15.60 -5.24
CA LEU A 217 -10.58 15.45 -6.40
C LEU A 217 -9.10 15.60 -6.02
N ALA A 218 -8.77 16.55 -5.13
CA ALA A 218 -7.42 16.67 -4.58
C ALA A 218 -7.01 15.39 -3.83
N CYS A 219 -7.95 14.76 -3.12
CA CYS A 219 -7.74 13.50 -2.42
C CYS A 219 -7.46 12.35 -3.41
N ALA A 220 -8.16 12.29 -4.55
CA ALA A 220 -7.87 11.33 -5.61
C ALA A 220 -6.44 11.50 -6.16
N VAL A 221 -6.01 12.73 -6.41
CA VAL A 221 -4.63 13.03 -6.85
C VAL A 221 -3.63 12.62 -5.78
N ALA A 222 -3.87 12.98 -4.52
CA ALA A 222 -3.01 12.62 -3.40
C ALA A 222 -2.86 11.10 -3.25
N ALA A 223 -3.96 10.36 -3.38
CA ALA A 223 -3.96 8.91 -3.31
C ALA A 223 -3.19 8.28 -4.50
N THR A 224 -3.22 8.89 -5.69
CA THR A 224 -2.37 8.48 -6.82
C THR A 224 -0.89 8.67 -6.50
N ILE A 225 -0.52 9.82 -5.92
CA ILE A 225 0.87 10.10 -5.51
C ILE A 225 1.31 9.08 -4.44
N LEU A 226 0.48 8.85 -3.42
CA LEU A 226 0.72 7.90 -2.34
C LEU A 226 0.90 6.45 -2.84
N ALA A 227 0.19 6.05 -3.89
CA ALA A 227 0.31 4.70 -4.46
C ALA A 227 1.64 4.46 -5.19
N ILE A 228 2.33 5.51 -5.63
CA ILE A 228 3.51 5.43 -6.50
C ILE A 228 4.78 5.90 -5.80
N GLN A 229 4.77 7.13 -5.28
CA GLN A 229 5.95 7.85 -4.80
C GLN A 229 6.70 7.16 -3.64
N PRO A 230 6.05 6.67 -2.57
CA PRO A 230 6.78 6.13 -1.42
C PRO A 230 7.35 4.72 -1.67
N LEU A 231 6.92 4.03 -2.73
CA LEU A 231 7.17 2.60 -2.91
C LEU A 231 8.66 2.26 -3.06
N GLU A 232 9.43 3.08 -3.77
CA GLU A 232 10.88 2.87 -3.93
C GLU A 232 11.62 2.99 -2.59
N LEU A 233 11.29 4.02 -1.80
CA LEU A 233 11.88 4.21 -0.47
C LEU A 233 11.46 3.09 0.48
N ILE A 234 10.19 2.68 0.48
CA ILE A 234 9.66 1.60 1.34
C ILE A 234 10.31 0.24 0.99
N ARG A 235 10.65 0.01 -0.28
CA ARG A 235 11.39 -1.18 -0.70
C ARG A 235 12.81 -1.19 -0.14
N ARG A 236 13.50 -0.05 -0.14
CA ARG A 236 14.89 0.08 0.32
C ARG A 236 15.03 0.14 1.85
N TRP A 237 14.24 0.99 2.50
CA TRP A 237 14.39 1.33 3.92
C TRP A 237 13.27 0.77 4.82
N GLY A 238 12.23 0.18 4.24
CA GLY A 238 11.11 -0.42 4.98
C GLY A 238 9.97 0.55 5.23
N ASN A 239 8.77 -0.02 5.43
CA ASN A 239 7.52 0.73 5.57
C ASN A 239 7.53 1.67 6.78
N PHE A 240 7.91 1.14 7.95
CA PHE A 240 7.88 1.89 9.21
C PHE A 240 8.87 3.05 9.25
N ALA A 241 10.11 2.88 8.75
CA ALA A 241 11.11 3.94 8.78
C ALA A 241 10.76 5.11 7.87
N VAL A 242 10.29 4.81 6.65
CA VAL A 242 9.91 5.84 5.66
C VAL A 242 8.67 6.60 6.11
N ASN A 243 7.61 5.90 6.50
CA ASN A 243 6.39 6.55 6.97
C ASN A 243 6.64 7.30 8.27
N GLY A 244 7.38 6.75 9.23
CA GLY A 244 7.68 7.44 10.48
C GLY A 244 8.34 8.80 10.27
N LEU A 245 9.33 8.88 9.39
CA LEU A 245 9.95 10.17 9.06
C LEU A 245 9.06 11.07 8.18
N ALA A 246 8.29 10.50 7.25
CA ALA A 246 7.38 11.28 6.42
C ALA A 246 6.25 11.93 7.24
N PHE A 247 5.61 11.16 8.12
CA PHE A 247 4.61 11.65 9.08
C PHE A 247 5.21 12.66 10.06
N LEU A 248 6.46 12.47 10.50
CA LEU A 248 7.14 13.44 11.36
C LEU A 248 7.32 14.79 10.65
N VAL A 249 7.86 14.77 9.43
CA VAL A 249 8.09 16.00 8.64
C VAL A 249 6.77 16.70 8.32
N SER A 250 5.78 15.93 7.87
CA SER A 250 4.44 16.41 7.55
C SER A 250 3.76 17.03 8.77
N GLY A 251 3.72 16.29 9.88
CA GLY A 251 3.01 16.71 11.10
C GLY A 251 3.66 17.92 11.75
N VAL A 252 5.00 17.99 11.76
CA VAL A 252 5.71 19.18 12.25
C VAL A 252 5.44 20.38 11.36
N ALA A 253 5.54 20.23 10.03
CA ALA A 253 5.31 21.34 9.10
C ALA A 253 3.87 21.88 9.21
N LEU A 254 2.87 21.01 9.26
CA LEU A 254 1.48 21.43 9.43
C LEU A 254 1.25 22.05 10.81
N SER A 255 1.81 21.46 11.87
CA SER A 255 1.63 21.99 13.23
C SER A 255 2.25 23.38 13.40
N LEU A 256 3.35 23.67 12.72
CA LEU A 256 3.96 25.01 12.73
C LEU A 256 3.08 26.03 11.99
N ALA A 257 2.43 25.63 10.90
CA ALA A 257 1.55 26.51 10.13
C ALA A 257 0.19 26.75 10.82
N TYR A 258 -0.45 25.67 11.27
CA TYR A 258 -1.81 25.68 11.82
C TYR A 258 -1.87 25.95 13.33
N ARG A 259 -0.82 25.59 14.08
CA ARG A 259 -0.73 25.77 15.54
C ARG A 259 -1.91 25.08 16.27
N PRO A 260 -1.96 23.74 16.29
CA PRO A 260 -3.10 22.97 16.82
C PRO A 260 -3.37 23.20 18.31
N TRP A 261 -2.37 23.68 19.07
CA TRP A 261 -2.55 24.05 20.49
C TRP A 261 -3.45 25.27 20.69
N GLU A 262 -3.62 26.14 19.68
CA GLU A 262 -4.56 27.27 19.71
C GLU A 262 -6.01 26.84 19.40
N HIS A 263 -6.19 25.64 18.83
CA HIS A 263 -7.46 25.14 18.30
C HIS A 263 -7.90 23.84 18.99
N MET A 264 -7.63 23.71 20.29
CA MET A 264 -7.92 22.48 21.03
C MET A 264 -9.43 22.26 21.19
N PRO A 265 -10.00 21.15 20.67
CA PRO A 265 -11.41 20.86 20.81
C PRO A 265 -11.77 20.45 22.24
N ALA A 266 -13.01 20.72 22.63
CA ALA A 266 -13.56 20.27 23.90
C ALA A 266 -14.00 18.80 23.80
N LEU A 267 -13.08 17.88 24.12
CA LEU A 267 -13.32 16.43 24.08
C LEU A 267 -13.59 15.88 25.48
N ASP A 268 -14.65 15.07 25.59
CA ASP A 268 -14.89 14.21 26.75
C ASP A 268 -14.09 12.89 26.61
N GLY A 269 -14.28 11.96 27.56
CA GLY A 269 -13.59 10.68 27.53
C GLY A 269 -13.85 9.86 26.27
N ALA A 270 -15.09 9.89 25.75
CA ALA A 270 -15.45 9.21 24.51
C ALA A 270 -14.76 9.87 23.29
N GLY A 271 -14.73 11.20 23.23
CA GLY A 271 -14.01 11.96 22.21
C GLY A 271 -12.53 11.59 22.13
N TRP A 272 -11.85 11.52 23.29
CA TRP A 272 -10.44 11.09 23.33
C TRP A 272 -10.23 9.64 22.90
N VAL A 273 -11.13 8.72 23.24
CA VAL A 273 -11.09 7.33 22.76
C VAL A 273 -11.25 7.29 21.24
N MET A 274 -12.15 8.07 20.67
CA MET A 274 -12.34 8.16 19.22
C MET A 274 -11.12 8.75 18.52
N VAL A 275 -10.49 9.79 19.09
CA VAL A 275 -9.22 10.33 18.57
C VAL A 275 -8.14 9.26 18.59
N ALA A 276 -7.95 8.56 19.71
CA ALA A 276 -6.97 7.48 19.84
C ALA A 276 -7.22 6.34 18.85
N ALA A 277 -8.48 5.93 18.66
CA ALA A 277 -8.86 4.92 17.67
C ALA A 277 -8.55 5.39 16.24
N SER A 278 -8.84 6.66 15.91
CA SER A 278 -8.52 7.26 14.61
C SER A 278 -7.01 7.29 14.33
N VAL A 279 -6.19 7.54 15.35
CA VAL A 279 -4.73 7.47 15.25
C VAL A 279 -4.27 6.04 15.02
N VAL A 280 -4.60 5.14 15.93
CA VAL A 280 -4.02 3.79 15.98
C VAL A 280 -4.55 2.92 14.85
N LEU A 281 -5.87 2.90 14.66
CA LEU A 281 -6.51 2.06 13.64
C LEU A 281 -6.51 2.77 12.29
N GLY A 282 -6.91 4.04 12.27
CA GLY A 282 -7.14 4.79 11.05
C GLY A 282 -5.92 5.39 10.39
N THR A 283 -4.82 5.60 11.12
CA THR A 283 -3.58 6.15 10.56
C THR A 283 -2.48 5.10 10.61
N PHE A 284 -1.99 4.76 11.80
CA PHE A 284 -0.87 3.85 11.95
C PHE A 284 -1.20 2.46 11.37
N GLY A 285 -2.28 1.82 11.83
CA GLY A 285 -2.69 0.50 11.39
C GLY A 285 -3.04 0.45 9.91
N ALA A 286 -3.91 1.35 9.45
CA ALA A 286 -4.34 1.39 8.06
C ALA A 286 -3.16 1.61 7.08
N TYR A 287 -2.31 2.62 7.28
CA TYR A 287 -1.14 2.85 6.43
C TYR A 287 -0.13 1.70 6.51
N ALA A 288 0.10 1.15 7.70
CA ALA A 288 1.00 0.01 7.87
C ALA A 288 0.55 -1.20 7.05
N LEU A 289 -0.71 -1.60 7.19
CA LEU A 289 -1.29 -2.76 6.53
C LEU A 289 -1.43 -2.52 5.01
N TYR A 290 -1.96 -1.37 4.60
CA TYR A 290 -2.19 -1.04 3.20
C TYR A 290 -0.90 -0.96 2.38
N LEU A 291 0.10 -0.19 2.84
CA LEU A 291 1.36 -0.03 2.10
C LEU A 291 2.18 -1.33 2.10
N GLN A 292 2.12 -2.12 3.17
CA GLN A 292 2.72 -3.45 3.18
C GLN A 292 1.99 -4.41 2.23
N GLY A 293 0.66 -4.34 2.16
CA GLY A 293 -0.17 -5.07 1.21
C GLY A 293 0.18 -4.74 -0.23
N ILE A 294 0.17 -3.45 -0.60
CA ILE A 294 0.58 -2.96 -1.92
C ILE A 294 1.99 -3.44 -2.30
N LYS A 295 2.94 -3.40 -1.36
CA LYS A 295 4.31 -3.89 -1.59
C LYS A 295 4.34 -5.37 -1.98
N GLU A 296 3.37 -6.16 -1.53
CA GLU A 296 3.28 -7.60 -1.77
C GLU A 296 2.45 -7.96 -3.01
N VAL A 297 1.28 -7.34 -3.22
CA VAL A 297 0.39 -7.65 -4.36
C VAL A 297 0.65 -6.80 -5.61
N GLY A 298 1.38 -5.70 -5.47
CA GLY A 298 1.60 -4.69 -6.51
C GLY A 298 0.55 -3.59 -6.50
N SER A 299 0.89 -2.42 -7.06
CA SER A 299 0.03 -1.21 -7.03
C SER A 299 -1.33 -1.44 -7.68
N VAL A 300 -1.39 -2.07 -8.84
CA VAL A 300 -2.65 -2.28 -9.59
C VAL A 300 -3.64 -3.16 -8.80
N ARG A 301 -3.19 -4.33 -8.30
CA ARG A 301 -4.04 -5.20 -7.46
C ARG A 301 -4.37 -4.56 -6.12
N GLY A 302 -3.41 -3.87 -5.51
CA GLY A 302 -3.61 -3.21 -4.23
C GLY A 302 -4.65 -2.09 -4.29
N SER A 303 -4.64 -1.28 -5.36
CA SER A 303 -5.66 -0.26 -5.60
C SER A 303 -7.05 -0.86 -5.80
N MET A 304 -7.18 -2.01 -6.46
CA MET A 304 -8.48 -2.72 -6.55
C MET A 304 -8.96 -3.21 -5.19
N LEU A 305 -8.09 -3.84 -4.40
CA LEU A 305 -8.47 -4.31 -3.07
C LEU A 305 -8.81 -3.14 -2.14
N GLY A 306 -8.22 -1.97 -2.37
CA GLY A 306 -8.54 -0.71 -1.70
C GLY A 306 -9.99 -0.26 -1.91
N THR A 307 -10.72 -0.72 -2.93
CA THR A 307 -12.14 -0.35 -3.12
C THR A 307 -13.07 -0.90 -2.06
N VAL A 308 -12.57 -1.73 -1.14
CA VAL A 308 -13.30 -2.07 0.09
C VAL A 308 -13.55 -0.81 0.94
N GLU A 309 -12.68 0.19 0.86
CA GLU A 309 -12.78 1.45 1.61
C GLU A 309 -14.10 2.20 1.37
N PRO A 310 -14.49 2.58 0.13
CA PRO A 310 -15.76 3.27 -0.10
C PRO A 310 -16.98 2.43 0.28
N VAL A 311 -16.90 1.09 0.15
CA VAL A 311 -17.99 0.19 0.59
C VAL A 311 -18.16 0.25 2.11
N VAL A 312 -17.05 0.13 2.85
CA VAL A 312 -17.06 0.20 4.31
C VAL A 312 -17.44 1.60 4.81
N ALA A 313 -16.96 2.65 4.14
CA ALA A 313 -17.32 4.04 4.44
C ALA A 313 -18.82 4.29 4.22
N THR A 314 -19.40 3.76 3.14
CA THR A 314 -20.85 3.82 2.86
C THR A 314 -21.64 3.12 3.96
N LEU A 315 -21.32 1.86 4.25
CA LEU A 315 -22.02 1.07 5.27
C LEU A 315 -21.92 1.71 6.66
N SER A 316 -20.73 2.14 7.06
CA SER A 316 -20.54 2.79 8.35
C SER A 316 -21.20 4.18 8.41
N SER A 317 -21.22 4.94 7.32
CA SER A 317 -21.96 6.22 7.26
C SER A 317 -23.46 6.02 7.45
N VAL A 318 -24.05 4.99 6.85
CA VAL A 318 -25.47 4.66 7.07
C VAL A 318 -25.70 4.20 8.52
N LEU A 319 -24.88 3.27 9.01
CA LEU A 319 -25.10 2.62 10.31
C LEU A 319 -24.80 3.54 11.51
N TRP A 320 -23.78 4.38 11.42
CA TRP A 320 -23.31 5.19 12.56
C TRP A 320 -23.80 6.62 12.51
N LEU A 321 -23.91 7.21 11.32
CA LEU A 321 -24.29 8.61 11.13
C LEU A 321 -25.72 8.77 10.60
N GLY A 322 -26.40 7.68 10.22
CA GLY A 322 -27.74 7.74 9.65
C GLY A 322 -27.80 8.46 8.30
N VAL A 323 -26.68 8.50 7.55
CA VAL A 323 -26.63 9.17 6.24
C VAL A 323 -27.57 8.47 5.27
N VAL A 324 -28.44 9.25 4.63
CA VAL A 324 -29.36 8.77 3.59
C VAL A 324 -28.79 9.21 2.23
N PHE A 325 -28.55 8.24 1.36
CA PHE A 325 -28.09 8.48 0.00
C PHE A 325 -29.26 8.43 -0.98
N GLY A 326 -29.33 9.41 -1.87
CA GLY A 326 -30.30 9.43 -2.96
C GLY A 326 -29.99 8.36 -4.02
N PRO A 327 -30.97 8.00 -4.87
CA PRO A 327 -30.77 7.01 -5.93
C PRO A 327 -29.65 7.39 -6.91
N ALA A 328 -29.50 8.67 -7.22
CA ALA A 328 -28.44 9.16 -8.10
C ALA A 328 -27.05 9.00 -7.48
N GLU A 329 -26.88 9.29 -6.19
CA GLU A 329 -25.61 9.09 -5.47
C GLU A 329 -25.24 7.61 -5.44
N LEU A 330 -26.19 6.72 -5.12
CA LEU A 330 -25.98 5.28 -5.13
C LEU A 330 -25.61 4.75 -6.53
N ALA A 331 -26.27 5.25 -7.58
CA ALA A 331 -25.91 4.92 -8.96
C ALA A 331 -24.50 5.40 -9.28
N GLY A 332 -24.13 6.60 -8.87
CA GLY A 332 -22.79 7.13 -9.06
C GLY A 332 -21.71 6.36 -8.31
N PHE A 333 -21.99 5.94 -7.07
CA PHE A 333 -21.12 5.08 -6.27
C PHE A 333 -20.91 3.74 -6.97
N ALA A 334 -21.99 3.12 -7.46
CA ALA A 334 -21.93 1.88 -8.21
C ALA A 334 -21.10 2.02 -9.49
N MET A 335 -21.24 3.12 -10.24
CA MET A 335 -20.45 3.39 -11.44
C MET A 335 -18.96 3.53 -11.14
N ILE A 336 -18.59 4.27 -10.10
CA ILE A 336 -17.19 4.47 -9.72
C ILE A 336 -16.58 3.17 -9.19
N ILE A 337 -17.31 2.39 -8.41
CA ILE A 337 -16.82 1.07 -7.96
C ILE A 337 -16.66 0.12 -9.15
N ALA A 338 -17.63 0.08 -10.08
CA ALA A 338 -17.56 -0.73 -11.29
C ALA A 338 -16.39 -0.33 -12.20
N MET A 339 -16.07 0.97 -12.28
CA MET A 339 -14.91 1.48 -13.01
C MET A 339 -13.61 0.83 -12.54
N VAL A 340 -13.41 0.67 -11.24
CA VAL A 340 -12.17 0.07 -10.73
C VAL A 340 -11.99 -1.36 -11.23
N PHE A 341 -13.04 -2.17 -11.20
CA PHE A 341 -13.00 -3.55 -11.72
C PHE A 341 -12.87 -3.63 -13.25
N LEU A 342 -13.26 -2.59 -13.96
CA LEU A 342 -13.17 -2.55 -15.43
C LEU A 342 -11.79 -2.11 -15.93
N THR A 343 -11.16 -1.18 -15.20
CA THR A 343 -9.81 -0.64 -15.50
C THR A 343 -8.67 -1.56 -15.04
N ALA A 344 -9.02 -2.51 -14.17
CA ALA A 344 -8.20 -3.61 -13.65
C ALA A 344 -7.73 -4.63 -14.70
#